data_AF-A0A359FJ29-F1
#
_entry.id   AF-A0A359FJ29-F1
#
_cell.length_a   1.000
_cell.length_b   1.000
_cell.length_c   1.000
_cell.angle_alpha   90.00
_cell.angle_beta   90.00
_cell.angle_gamma   90.00
#
_symmetry.space_group_name_H-M   'P 1'
#
loop_
_entity.id
_entity.type
_entity.pdbx_description
1 polymer ?
#
loop_
_entity_poly.entity_id
_entity_poly.type
_entity_poly.pdbx_seq_one_letter_code
_entity_poly.pdbx_strand_id
1 'polypeptide(L)'
;MICRSKGIILICFVLFCTSCIGFRKITLKEKNPTFYVFHVPLEVLRSKIIKDFETDRTNSISDLQSIQEISKVNWFVATVNSKYSEDIFKKPENVHDLYLVLNKPVSLSKVYYKFWKPLEYSATFQLHLTSIDANRTKIEVITYNGSVFYWGIPFPGGDHAFVKEKDVQPTTIEEYEILLRIGNLIGEKDMPSLKLPKNSKY
;
A
#
# COMPACT_ATOMS: atom_id res chain seq x y z
N MET A 1 51.25 -50.68 -17.45
CA MET A 1 49.83 -50.32 -17.14
C MET A 1 49.83 -48.96 -16.48
N ILE A 2 49.46 -47.91 -17.21
CA ILE A 2 49.45 -46.52 -16.74
C ILE A 2 48.02 -46.20 -16.30
N CYS A 3 47.78 -46.14 -14.99
CA CYS A 3 46.49 -45.76 -14.43
C CYS A 3 46.40 -44.22 -14.39
N ARG A 4 45.73 -43.63 -15.39
CA ARG A 4 45.44 -42.19 -15.42
C ARG A 4 44.28 -41.90 -14.47
N SER A 5 44.60 -41.37 -13.30
CA SER A 5 43.67 -40.64 -12.44
C SER A 5 43.12 -39.44 -13.21
N LYS A 6 41.84 -39.49 -13.61
CA LYS A 6 41.12 -38.33 -14.11
C LYS A 6 40.51 -37.63 -12.90
N GLY A 7 41.22 -36.63 -12.39
CA GLY A 7 40.67 -35.67 -11.44
C GLY A 7 39.49 -34.94 -12.09
N ILE A 8 38.28 -35.27 -11.69
CA ILE A 8 37.10 -34.44 -11.94
C ILE A 8 37.20 -33.29 -10.93
N ILE A 9 37.89 -32.21 -11.32
CA ILE A 9 37.72 -30.93 -10.65
C ILE A 9 36.32 -30.47 -11.02
N LEU A 10 35.35 -30.77 -10.16
CA LEU A 10 34.04 -30.15 -10.19
C LEU A 10 34.27 -28.68 -9.84
N ILE A 11 34.48 -27.86 -10.87
CA ILE A 11 34.50 -26.41 -10.72
C ILE A 11 33.08 -26.02 -10.31
N CYS A 12 32.87 -25.91 -9.00
CA CYS A 12 31.78 -25.14 -8.42
C CYS A 12 31.96 -23.70 -8.90
N PHE A 13 31.42 -23.39 -10.07
CA PHE A 13 31.05 -22.04 -10.46
C PHE A 13 29.92 -21.61 -9.53
N VAL A 14 30.26 -21.34 -8.27
CA VAL A 14 29.48 -20.44 -7.43
C VAL A 14 29.67 -19.09 -8.09
N LEU A 15 28.80 -18.81 -9.07
CA LEU A 15 28.50 -17.45 -9.48
C LEU A 15 28.00 -16.74 -8.23
N PHE A 16 28.93 -16.21 -7.45
CA PHE A 16 28.71 -15.10 -6.54
C PHE A 16 28.32 -13.88 -7.40
N CYS A 17 27.11 -13.92 -7.96
CA CYS A 17 26.35 -12.73 -8.28
C CYS A 17 25.91 -12.13 -6.95
N THR A 18 26.86 -11.52 -6.24
CA THR A 18 26.57 -10.70 -5.08
C THR A 18 25.71 -9.51 -5.52
N SER A 19 24.62 -9.33 -4.78
CA SER A 19 23.87 -8.08 -4.67
C SER A 19 23.28 -7.48 -5.95
N CYS A 20 22.18 -8.06 -6.48
CA CYS A 20 21.05 -7.31 -7.06
C CYS A 20 19.89 -8.23 -7.49
N ILE A 21 19.48 -9.20 -6.65
CA ILE A 21 18.17 -9.84 -6.88
C ILE A 21 17.11 -8.79 -6.54
N GLY A 22 16.67 -8.06 -7.55
CA GLY A 22 15.57 -7.11 -7.48
C GLY A 22 14.25 -7.81 -7.09
N PHE A 23 13.18 -7.05 -7.01
CA PHE A 23 11.84 -7.60 -6.82
C PHE A 23 11.12 -7.74 -8.16
N ARG A 24 10.12 -8.61 -8.20
CA ARG A 24 9.22 -8.80 -9.33
C ARG A 24 7.96 -7.97 -9.12
N LYS A 25 7.51 -7.28 -10.17
CA LYS A 25 6.17 -6.69 -10.26
C LYS A 25 5.24 -7.59 -11.07
N ILE A 26 4.09 -7.95 -10.52
CA ILE A 26 2.99 -8.57 -11.24
C ILE A 26 2.13 -7.46 -11.84
N THR A 27 1.78 -7.58 -13.11
CA THR A 27 0.97 -6.58 -13.81
C THR A 27 -0.51 -6.74 -13.46
N LEU A 28 -1.12 -5.65 -13.01
CA LEU A 28 -2.58 -5.52 -12.93
C LEU A 28 -3.11 -5.21 -14.33
N LYS A 29 -4.00 -6.08 -14.86
CA LYS A 29 -4.50 -5.95 -16.25
C LYS A 29 -5.43 -4.76 -16.43
N GLU A 30 -6.23 -4.47 -15.40
CA GLU A 30 -7.22 -3.41 -15.41
C GLU A 30 -7.14 -2.65 -14.10
N LYS A 31 -7.07 -1.32 -14.18
CA LYS A 31 -7.07 -0.46 -13.01
C LYS A 31 -8.42 -0.50 -12.30
N ASN A 32 -8.38 -0.36 -10.98
CA ASN A 32 -9.53 -0.08 -10.14
C ASN A 32 -9.88 1.42 -10.19
N PRO A 33 -11.12 1.79 -9.83
CA PRO A 33 -11.49 3.18 -9.62
C PRO A 33 -10.65 3.82 -8.52
N THR A 34 -10.17 5.05 -8.76
CA THR A 34 -9.54 5.89 -7.73
C THR A 34 -10.50 6.94 -7.16
N PHE A 35 -11.75 6.95 -7.62
CA PHE A 35 -12.81 7.77 -7.06
C PHE A 35 -14.12 6.99 -7.01
N TYR A 36 -15.03 7.42 -6.15
CA TYR A 36 -16.40 6.92 -6.08
C TYR A 36 -17.36 8.02 -5.62
N VAL A 37 -18.63 7.91 -6.01
CA VAL A 37 -19.69 8.83 -5.59
C VAL A 37 -20.56 8.12 -4.56
N PHE A 38 -20.50 8.59 -3.32
CA PHE A 38 -21.25 8.04 -2.20
C PHE A 38 -22.58 8.78 -2.01
N HIS A 39 -23.63 8.04 -1.69
CA HIS A 39 -24.99 8.58 -1.46
C HIS A 39 -25.17 9.11 -0.03
N VAL A 40 -24.22 9.96 0.41
CA VAL A 40 -24.21 10.59 1.73
C VAL A 40 -23.76 12.06 1.60
N PRO A 41 -24.37 13.00 2.36
CA PRO A 41 -23.90 14.39 2.43
C PRO A 41 -22.45 14.53 2.90
N LEU A 42 -21.73 15.54 2.40
CA LEU A 42 -20.29 15.70 2.60
C LEU A 42 -19.89 15.71 4.07
N GLU A 43 -20.52 16.55 4.89
CA GLU A 43 -20.16 16.70 6.30
C GLU A 43 -20.42 15.41 7.12
N VAL A 44 -21.48 14.69 6.78
CA VAL A 44 -21.82 13.40 7.40
C VAL A 44 -20.80 12.34 7.01
N LEU A 45 -20.41 12.29 5.73
CA LEU A 45 -19.42 11.33 5.24
C LEU A 45 -18.04 11.62 5.84
N ARG A 46 -17.61 12.88 5.80
CA ARG A 46 -16.33 13.34 6.33
C ARG A 46 -16.17 13.02 7.82
N SER A 47 -17.18 13.35 8.63
CA SER A 47 -17.15 13.06 10.08
C SER A 47 -17.10 11.56 10.38
N LYS A 48 -17.84 10.73 9.62
CA LYS A 48 -17.78 9.27 9.74
C LYS A 48 -16.40 8.72 9.40
N ILE A 49 -15.78 9.21 8.32
CA ILE A 49 -14.43 8.77 7.90
C ILE A 49 -13.41 9.10 8.97
N ILE A 50 -13.36 10.33 9.48
CA ILE A 50 -12.41 10.74 10.53
C ILE A 50 -12.54 9.80 11.73
N LYS A 51 -13.77 9.63 12.24
CA LYS A 51 -14.04 8.76 13.39
C LYS A 51 -13.60 7.32 13.15
N ASP A 52 -13.91 6.76 11.98
CA ASP A 52 -13.59 5.37 11.65
C ASP A 52 -12.09 5.13 11.46
N PHE A 53 -11.41 6.05 10.80
CA PHE A 53 -10.00 5.90 10.42
C PHE A 53 -9.05 6.13 11.60
N GLU A 54 -9.41 7.03 12.52
CA GLU A 54 -8.65 7.26 13.75
C GLU A 54 -8.92 6.20 14.84
N THR A 55 -10.00 5.43 14.74
CA THR A 55 -10.32 4.39 15.73
C THR A 55 -9.24 3.32 15.74
N ASP A 56 -8.67 3.05 16.92
CA ASP A 56 -7.70 1.97 17.08
C ASP A 56 -8.37 0.59 16.96
N ARG A 57 -8.03 -0.16 15.91
CA ARG A 57 -8.47 -1.52 15.64
C ARG A 57 -7.38 -2.57 15.89
N THR A 58 -6.22 -2.16 16.41
CA THR A 58 -5.12 -3.08 16.68
C THR A 58 -5.25 -3.66 18.08
N ASN A 59 -5.24 -4.99 18.19
CA ASN A 59 -5.12 -5.67 19.49
C ASN A 59 -3.63 -5.74 19.95
N SER A 60 -2.67 -5.38 19.08
CA SER A 60 -1.25 -5.20 19.37
C SER A 60 -0.54 -4.58 18.16
N ILE A 61 0.45 -3.71 18.40
CA ILE A 61 1.34 -3.12 17.38
C ILE A 61 2.17 -4.20 16.64
N SER A 62 2.32 -5.39 17.24
CA SER A 62 3.12 -6.50 16.70
C SER A 62 2.39 -7.39 15.68
N ASP A 63 1.11 -7.14 15.40
CA ASP A 63 0.32 -8.05 14.60
C ASP A 63 0.56 -7.82 13.10
N LEU A 64 1.40 -8.65 12.49
CA LEU A 64 1.65 -8.70 11.04
C LEU A 64 0.34 -8.80 10.23
N GLN A 65 -0.73 -9.32 10.83
CA GLN A 65 -2.08 -9.37 10.24
C GLN A 65 -2.68 -7.98 10.02
N SER A 66 -2.37 -6.99 10.88
CA SER A 66 -2.86 -5.62 10.72
C SER A 66 -2.26 -4.90 9.50
N ILE A 67 -1.05 -5.28 9.09
CA ILE A 67 -0.36 -4.76 7.89
C ILE A 67 -0.86 -5.48 6.62
N GLN A 68 -1.70 -6.52 6.71
CA GLN A 68 -2.13 -7.23 5.50
C GLN A 68 -3.22 -6.48 4.72
N GLU A 69 -4.01 -5.64 5.39
CA GLU A 69 -5.22 -5.05 4.79
C GLU A 69 -5.43 -3.59 5.23
N ILE A 70 -5.53 -2.69 4.25
CA ILE A 70 -5.86 -1.25 4.44
C ILE A 70 -7.14 -1.03 5.26
N SER A 71 -8.09 -1.96 5.17
CA SER A 71 -9.37 -1.94 5.90
C SER A 71 -9.20 -1.99 7.42
N LYS A 72 -8.08 -2.55 7.92
CA LYS A 72 -7.78 -2.79 9.33
C LYS A 72 -6.76 -1.83 9.91
N VAL A 73 -6.14 -0.98 9.08
CA VAL A 73 -5.13 -0.03 9.54
C VAL A 73 -5.78 1.19 10.18
N ASN A 74 -5.24 1.66 11.31
CA ASN A 74 -5.64 2.94 11.89
C ASN A 74 -4.74 4.02 11.31
N TRP A 75 -5.34 5.10 10.87
CA TRP A 75 -4.65 6.18 10.19
C TRP A 75 -4.53 7.38 11.10
N PHE A 76 -3.42 8.11 10.98
CA PHE A 76 -3.43 9.50 11.38
C PHE A 76 -4.16 10.30 10.29
N VAL A 77 -5.25 10.98 10.65
CA VAL A 77 -6.07 11.77 9.73
C VAL A 77 -5.76 13.25 9.93
N ALA A 78 -4.92 13.82 9.09
CA ALA A 78 -4.71 15.26 9.05
C ALA A 78 -5.91 15.95 8.37
N THR A 79 -6.47 16.94 9.07
CA THR A 79 -7.60 17.78 8.61
C THR A 79 -7.20 19.24 8.37
N VAL A 80 -5.93 19.56 8.67
CA VAL A 80 -5.32 20.88 8.52
C VAL A 80 -3.86 20.72 8.09
N ASN A 81 -3.20 21.84 7.79
CA ASN A 81 -1.77 21.86 7.48
C ASN A 81 -0.95 21.18 8.58
N SER A 82 -0.12 20.22 8.16
CA SER A 82 0.85 19.52 8.98
C SER A 82 2.16 19.42 8.21
N LYS A 83 3.23 18.97 8.86
CA LYS A 83 4.52 18.68 8.21
C LYS A 83 4.36 17.79 6.95
N TYR A 84 3.33 16.96 6.90
CA TYR A 84 3.09 16.00 5.81
C TYR A 84 2.10 16.50 4.74
N SER A 85 1.39 17.62 4.99
CA SER A 85 0.26 18.09 4.17
C SER A 85 0.28 19.60 3.90
N GLU A 86 1.39 20.27 4.19
CA GLU A 86 1.47 21.74 4.27
C GLU A 86 1.03 22.45 2.97
N ASP A 87 1.28 21.86 1.81
CA ASP A 87 0.92 22.48 0.53
C ASP A 87 -0.45 22.05 0.01
N ILE A 88 -1.03 20.99 0.57
CA ILE A 88 -2.32 20.45 0.14
C ILE A 88 -3.45 21.36 0.64
N PHE A 89 -3.49 21.68 1.94
CA PHE A 89 -4.59 22.46 2.51
C PHE A 89 -4.45 23.98 2.32
N LYS A 90 -3.37 24.46 1.69
CA LYS A 90 -3.26 25.85 1.22
C LYS A 90 -4.22 26.15 0.06
N LYS A 91 -4.69 25.12 -0.65
CA LYS A 91 -5.56 25.25 -1.81
C LYS A 91 -7.03 25.30 -1.36
N PRO A 92 -7.83 26.29 -1.79
CA PRO A 92 -9.22 26.45 -1.35
C PRO A 92 -10.10 25.26 -1.73
N GLU A 93 -9.81 24.59 -2.85
CA GLU A 93 -10.52 23.39 -3.28
C GLU A 93 -10.37 22.20 -2.31
N ASN A 94 -9.34 22.19 -1.45
CA ASN A 94 -9.04 21.09 -0.55
C ASN A 94 -9.53 21.33 0.89
N VAL A 95 -10.41 22.32 1.11
CA VAL A 95 -10.89 22.70 2.46
C VAL A 95 -11.58 21.55 3.20
N HIS A 96 -12.19 20.62 2.47
CA HIS A 96 -12.88 19.46 3.04
C HIS A 96 -12.04 18.19 3.03
N ASP A 97 -10.84 18.24 2.48
CA ASP A 97 -10.02 17.07 2.25
C ASP A 97 -9.53 16.47 3.56
N LEU A 98 -9.15 15.20 3.46
CA LEU A 98 -8.51 14.46 4.55
C LEU A 98 -7.16 13.96 4.04
N TYR A 99 -6.15 13.97 4.90
CA TYR A 99 -4.83 13.45 4.56
C TYR A 99 -4.46 12.31 5.49
N LEU A 100 -4.38 11.11 4.92
CA LEU A 100 -4.11 9.86 5.61
C LEU A 100 -2.61 9.59 5.66
N VAL A 101 -2.06 9.50 6.87
CA VAL A 101 -0.63 9.31 7.11
C VAL A 101 -0.39 8.12 8.04
N LEU A 102 0.69 7.39 7.75
CA LEU A 102 1.22 6.34 8.59
C LEU A 102 2.74 6.47 8.67
N ASN A 103 3.29 6.15 9.84
CA ASN A 103 4.74 6.04 10.05
C ASN A 103 5.25 4.60 9.84
N LYS A 104 4.40 3.74 9.26
CA LYS A 104 4.64 2.33 8.97
C LYS A 104 4.03 1.97 7.60
N PRO A 105 4.42 0.85 6.99
CA PRO A 105 3.78 0.35 5.77
C PRO A 105 2.26 0.27 5.92
N VAL A 106 1.56 0.63 4.84
CA VAL A 106 0.10 0.68 4.79
C VAL A 106 -0.51 -0.68 4.48
N SER A 107 0.23 -1.52 3.75
CA SER A 107 -0.19 -2.89 3.45
C SER A 107 0.99 -3.77 3.02
N LEU A 108 0.75 -5.08 2.91
CA LEU A 108 1.53 -5.95 2.03
C LEU A 108 1.08 -5.74 0.57
N SER A 109 2.04 -5.52 -0.31
CA SER A 109 1.80 -5.31 -1.73
C SER A 109 1.21 -6.54 -2.40
N LYS A 110 0.14 -6.31 -3.18
CA LYS A 110 -0.50 -7.33 -4.02
C LYS A 110 0.15 -7.48 -5.39
N VAL A 111 1.15 -6.64 -5.71
CA VAL A 111 1.82 -6.61 -7.02
C VAL A 111 3.34 -6.73 -6.93
N TYR A 112 3.98 -6.32 -5.83
CA TYR A 112 5.43 -6.38 -5.68
C TYR A 112 5.84 -7.53 -4.77
N TYR A 113 6.70 -8.40 -5.29
CA TYR A 113 7.13 -9.62 -4.61
C TYR A 113 8.64 -9.78 -4.69
N LYS A 114 9.25 -10.25 -3.61
CA LYS A 114 10.60 -10.81 -3.63
C LYS A 114 10.52 -12.28 -3.29
N PHE A 115 11.01 -13.10 -4.21
CA PHE A 115 10.75 -14.54 -4.22
C PHE A 115 9.23 -14.81 -4.20
N TRP A 116 8.73 -15.54 -3.20
CA TRP A 116 7.31 -15.84 -3.00
C TRP A 116 6.64 -14.97 -1.92
N LYS A 117 7.35 -13.99 -1.36
CA LYS A 117 6.82 -13.10 -0.33
C LYS A 117 6.42 -11.74 -0.92
N PRO A 118 5.24 -11.21 -0.57
CA PRO A 118 4.87 -9.84 -0.89
C PRO A 118 5.84 -8.88 -0.20
N LEU A 119 6.05 -7.72 -0.79
CA LEU A 119 6.80 -6.63 -0.15
C LEU A 119 5.86 -5.74 0.67
N GLU A 120 6.39 -5.11 1.70
CA GLU A 120 5.69 -4.03 2.40
C GLU A 120 5.56 -2.82 1.47
N TYR A 121 4.37 -2.23 1.42
CA TYR A 121 4.05 -1.03 0.65
C TYR A 121 3.77 0.13 1.59
N SER A 122 4.31 1.29 1.28
CA SER A 122 4.07 2.55 2.00
C SER A 122 3.62 3.63 1.03
N ALA A 123 2.72 4.48 1.51
CA ALA A 123 2.22 5.64 0.80
C ALA A 123 1.46 6.54 1.78
N THR A 124 1.28 7.81 1.40
CA THR A 124 0.29 8.70 2.02
C THR A 124 -0.82 8.98 1.03
N PHE A 125 -2.02 9.25 1.53
CA PHE A 125 -3.20 9.42 0.69
C PHE A 125 -3.93 10.72 1.02
N GLN A 126 -4.30 11.48 0.00
CA GLN A 126 -5.29 12.54 0.12
C GLN A 126 -6.66 11.98 -0.29
N LEU A 127 -7.67 12.21 0.53
CA LEU A 127 -9.06 12.05 0.17
C LEU A 127 -9.56 13.43 -0.23
N HIS A 128 -9.76 13.64 -1.53
CA HIS A 128 -10.36 14.85 -2.06
C HIS A 128 -11.89 14.74 -2.02
N LEU A 129 -12.54 15.56 -1.20
CA LEU A 129 -13.98 15.49 -0.96
C LEU A 129 -14.70 16.62 -1.70
N THR A 130 -15.56 16.25 -2.65
CA THR A 130 -16.37 17.22 -3.40
C THR A 130 -17.86 16.93 -3.21
N SER A 131 -18.62 17.92 -2.74
CA SER A 131 -20.09 17.82 -2.74
C SER A 131 -20.58 17.92 -4.18
N ILE A 132 -21.34 16.93 -4.64
CA ILE A 132 -22.04 16.98 -5.93
C ILE A 132 -23.38 17.67 -5.74
N ASP A 133 -24.09 17.32 -4.67
CA ASP A 133 -25.34 17.93 -4.23
C ASP A 133 -25.53 17.68 -2.72
N ALA A 134 -26.71 18.03 -2.20
CA ALA A 134 -27.05 17.90 -0.79
C ALA A 134 -26.94 16.46 -0.24
N ASN A 135 -27.05 15.44 -1.10
CA ASN A 135 -27.12 14.03 -0.70
C ASN A 135 -25.98 13.17 -1.26
N ARG A 136 -25.12 13.72 -2.13
CA ARG A 136 -24.06 12.96 -2.80
C ARG A 136 -22.71 13.65 -2.68
N THR A 137 -21.70 12.84 -2.38
CA THR A 137 -20.31 13.29 -2.23
C THR A 137 -19.40 12.42 -3.08
N LYS A 138 -18.56 13.04 -3.91
CA LYS A 138 -17.46 12.36 -4.59
C LYS A 138 -16.26 12.33 -3.65
N ILE A 139 -15.63 11.17 -3.51
CA ILE A 139 -14.29 11.06 -2.95
C ILE A 139 -13.35 10.59 -4.04
N GLU A 140 -12.25 11.30 -4.22
CA GLU A 140 -11.12 10.91 -5.04
C GLU A 140 -9.90 10.67 -4.17
N VAL A 141 -9.26 9.51 -4.31
CA VAL A 141 -8.09 9.10 -3.54
C VAL A 141 -6.84 9.37 -4.36
N ILE A 142 -5.98 10.24 -3.86
CA ILE A 142 -4.73 10.64 -4.51
C ILE A 142 -3.56 10.11 -3.68
N THR A 143 -2.72 9.30 -4.31
CA THR A 143 -1.57 8.66 -3.67
C THR A 143 -0.32 9.50 -3.82
N TYR A 144 0.42 9.68 -2.72
CA TYR A 144 1.71 10.33 -2.66
C TYR A 144 2.76 9.39 -2.08
N ASN A 145 4.02 9.58 -2.51
CA ASN A 145 5.20 8.91 -1.94
C ASN A 145 5.09 7.37 -1.89
N GLY A 146 4.52 6.76 -2.94
CA GLY A 146 4.40 5.32 -3.03
C GLY A 146 5.78 4.64 -3.07
N SER A 147 6.04 3.72 -2.15
CA SER A 147 7.30 2.99 -2.07
C SER A 147 7.11 1.54 -1.61
N VAL A 148 8.08 0.69 -1.95
CA VAL A 148 8.15 -0.69 -1.43
C VAL A 148 9.48 -0.94 -0.73
N PHE A 149 9.41 -1.69 0.36
CA PHE A 149 10.58 -2.13 1.11
C PHE A 149 10.99 -3.53 0.67
N TYR A 150 12.27 -3.73 0.36
CA TYR A 150 12.83 -5.02 -0.01
C TYR A 150 14.18 -5.24 0.67
N TRP A 151 14.39 -6.45 1.16
CA TRP A 151 15.62 -6.83 1.87
C TRP A 151 16.69 -7.35 0.93
N GLY A 152 17.96 -7.22 1.31
CA GLY A 152 19.10 -7.91 0.70
C GLY A 152 19.05 -9.43 0.85
N ILE A 153 20.00 -10.15 0.24
CA ILE A 153 20.22 -11.57 0.56
C ILE A 153 20.89 -11.62 1.94
N PRO A 154 20.39 -12.38 2.92
CA PRO A 154 21.09 -12.55 4.19
C PRO A 154 22.45 -13.21 3.93
N PHE A 155 23.55 -12.55 4.32
CA PHE A 155 24.88 -13.16 4.33
C PHE A 155 25.03 -14.00 5.59
N PRO A 156 25.63 -15.21 5.52
CA PRO A 156 25.94 -15.98 6.73
C PRO A 156 26.92 -15.18 7.60
N GLY A 157 26.48 -14.80 8.81
CA GLY A 157 27.28 -14.07 9.80
C GLY A 157 26.96 -12.58 9.99
N GLY A 158 25.94 -12.04 9.32
CA GLY A 158 25.51 -10.64 9.52
C GLY A 158 24.10 -10.53 10.09
N ASP A 159 23.96 -9.98 11.30
CA ASP A 159 22.68 -9.83 12.04
C ASP A 159 21.75 -8.74 11.50
N HIS A 160 22.10 -8.07 10.39
CA HIS A 160 21.32 -6.97 9.82
C HIS A 160 21.10 -7.17 8.32
N ALA A 161 19.92 -7.68 7.95
CA ALA A 161 19.48 -7.64 6.57
C ALA A 161 19.22 -6.16 6.19
N PHE A 162 20.01 -5.61 5.26
CA PHE A 162 19.77 -4.27 4.74
C PHE A 162 18.38 -4.20 4.09
N VAL A 163 17.49 -3.36 4.63
CA VAL A 163 16.22 -2.98 4.01
C VAL A 163 16.50 -1.83 3.06
N LYS A 164 16.08 -1.97 1.81
CA LYS A 164 16.12 -0.92 0.80
C LYS A 164 14.69 -0.50 0.49
N GLU A 165 14.51 0.79 0.26
CA GLU A 165 13.27 1.38 -0.21
C GLU A 165 13.37 1.64 -1.72
N LYS A 166 12.27 1.48 -2.43
CA LYS A 166 12.17 1.83 -3.85
C LYS A 166 10.84 2.51 -4.14
N ASP A 167 10.92 3.72 -4.68
CA ASP A 167 9.75 4.44 -5.18
C ASP A 167 9.05 3.64 -6.28
N VAL A 168 7.73 3.59 -6.19
CA VAL A 168 6.86 2.90 -7.13
C VAL A 168 5.64 3.74 -7.43
N GLN A 169 5.14 3.61 -8.66
CA GLN A 169 3.88 4.22 -9.04
C GLN A 169 2.70 3.45 -8.42
N PRO A 170 1.63 4.17 -8.00
CA PRO A 170 0.42 3.55 -7.49
C PRO A 170 -0.21 2.60 -8.51
N THR A 171 -0.89 1.58 -8.00
CA THR A 171 -1.54 0.57 -8.85
C THR A 171 -3.05 0.66 -8.89
N THR A 172 -3.67 1.62 -8.19
CA THR A 172 -5.12 1.77 -7.96
C THR A 172 -5.72 0.77 -6.98
N ILE A 173 -4.95 -0.23 -6.54
CA ILE A 173 -5.45 -1.25 -5.60
C ILE A 173 -5.68 -0.61 -4.23
N GLU A 174 -4.67 0.05 -3.69
CA GLU A 174 -4.73 0.63 -2.36
C GLU A 174 -5.75 1.76 -2.26
N GLU A 175 -5.83 2.61 -3.29
CA GLU A 175 -6.86 3.64 -3.42
C GLU A 175 -8.26 3.05 -3.36
N TYR A 176 -8.49 1.94 -4.08
CA TYR A 176 -9.80 1.32 -4.12
C TYR A 176 -10.14 0.58 -2.83
N GLU A 177 -9.16 0.01 -2.13
CA GLU A 177 -9.38 -0.56 -0.79
C GLU A 177 -9.82 0.50 0.22
N ILE A 178 -9.27 1.72 0.14
CA ILE A 178 -9.73 2.87 0.94
C ILE A 178 -11.19 3.19 0.62
N LEU A 179 -11.55 3.28 -0.67
CA LEU A 179 -12.92 3.55 -1.09
C LEU A 179 -13.88 2.44 -0.64
N LEU A 180 -13.50 1.16 -0.75
CA LEU A 180 -14.30 0.02 -0.29
C LEU A 180 -14.50 0.05 1.23
N ARG A 181 -13.49 0.44 2.01
CA ARG A 181 -13.65 0.65 3.46
C ARG A 181 -14.69 1.73 3.75
N ILE A 182 -14.62 2.86 3.05
CA ILE A 182 -15.58 3.96 3.19
C ILE A 182 -16.99 3.49 2.80
N GLY A 183 -17.14 2.77 1.70
CA GLY A 183 -18.42 2.18 1.28
C GLY A 183 -19.01 1.26 2.33
N ASN A 184 -18.21 0.34 2.87
CA ASN A 184 -18.63 -0.56 3.95
C ASN A 184 -19.07 0.21 5.20
N LEU A 185 -18.35 1.28 5.57
CA LEU A 185 -18.68 2.13 6.71
C LEU A 185 -20.06 2.78 6.59
N ILE A 186 -20.48 3.13 5.37
CA ILE A 186 -21.78 3.78 5.12
C ILE A 186 -22.87 2.82 4.61
N GLY A 187 -22.53 1.55 4.39
CA GLY A 187 -23.46 0.55 3.85
C GLY A 187 -23.76 0.69 2.36
N GLU A 188 -22.82 1.24 1.58
CA GLU A 188 -22.92 1.33 0.12
C GLU A 188 -22.88 -0.07 -0.50
N LYS A 189 -23.80 -0.37 -1.43
CA LYS A 189 -24.01 -1.75 -1.93
C LYS A 189 -23.50 -1.97 -3.35
N ASP A 190 -23.44 -0.92 -4.17
CA ASP A 190 -23.21 -1.01 -5.61
C ASP A 190 -21.77 -0.65 -6.00
N MET A 191 -20.81 -1.01 -5.13
CA MET A 191 -19.39 -0.85 -5.44
C MET A 191 -18.88 -2.05 -6.26
N PRO A 192 -18.17 -1.83 -7.38
CA PRO A 192 -17.49 -2.89 -8.10
C PRO A 192 -16.57 -3.76 -7.21
N SER A 193 -16.34 -5.01 -7.61
CA SER A 193 -15.37 -5.83 -6.89
C SER A 193 -13.94 -5.37 -7.13
N LEU A 194 -13.09 -5.48 -6.11
CA LEU A 194 -11.66 -5.20 -6.20
C LEU A 194 -11.01 -6.10 -7.26
N LYS A 195 -10.33 -5.47 -8.23
CA LYS A 195 -9.55 -6.16 -9.24
C LYS A 195 -8.14 -6.40 -8.71
N LEU A 196 -7.74 -7.68 -8.72
CA LEU A 196 -6.40 -8.13 -8.34
C LEU A 196 -5.68 -8.80 -9.52
N PRO A 197 -4.35 -8.88 -9.49
CA PRO A 197 -3.61 -9.67 -10.47
C PRO A 197 -4.02 -11.15 -10.41
N LYS A 198 -4.12 -11.83 -11.57
CA LYS A 198 -4.58 -13.23 -11.68
C LYS A 198 -3.79 -14.26 -10.84
N ASN A 199 -2.60 -13.90 -10.36
CA ASN A 199 -1.73 -14.74 -9.54
C ASN A 199 -1.46 -14.12 -8.15
N SER A 200 -2.31 -13.19 -7.73
CA SER A 200 -2.39 -12.75 -6.33
C SER A 200 -2.69 -13.96 -5.45
N LYS A 201 -1.90 -14.17 -4.39
CA LYS A 201 -2.17 -15.21 -3.38
C LYS A 201 -3.16 -14.73 -2.30
N TYR A 202 -3.94 -13.69 -2.60
CA TYR A 202 -4.98 -13.10 -1.76
C TYR A 202 -6.30 -13.16 -2.49
#